data_AF-A0A1Z3HV00-F1
#
_entry.id   AF-A0A1Z3HV00-F1
#
_cell.length_a   1.000
_cell.length_b   1.000
_cell.length_c   1.000
_cell.angle_alpha   90.00
_cell.angle_beta   90.00
_cell.angle_gamma   90.00
#
_symmetry.space_group_name_H-M   'P 1'
#
loop_
_entity.id
_entity.type
_entity.pdbx_description
1 polymer ?
#
loop_
_entity_poly.entity_id
_entity_poly.type
_entity_poly.pdbx_seq_one_letter_code
_entity_poly.pdbx_strand_id
1 'polypeptide(L)'
;MAAALPTHPDWALENARRRAESIMDVGKAKYYHHAVDWLKRVKAAYEALNQPTEWSSYYHQLRITHGRKRKLMGLMAAALADN
;
A
#
# COMPACT_ATOMS: atom_id res chain seq x y z
N MET A 1 23.56 -22.24 -17.45
CA MET A 1 22.72 -22.35 -16.25
C MET A 1 22.09 -20.99 -15.98
N ALA A 2 20.90 -20.73 -16.54
CA ALA A 2 20.12 -19.55 -16.18
C ALA A 2 19.23 -19.93 -14.99
N ALA A 3 19.71 -19.67 -13.78
CA ALA A 3 18.86 -19.71 -12.61
C ALA A 3 17.91 -18.51 -12.72
N ALA A 4 16.71 -18.77 -13.24
CA ALA A 4 15.61 -17.83 -13.16
C ALA A 4 15.40 -17.52 -11.67
N LEU A 5 15.82 -16.32 -11.26
CA LEU A 5 15.40 -15.71 -10.00
C LEU A 5 13.89 -15.95 -9.91
N PRO A 6 13.37 -16.54 -8.83
CA PRO A 6 11.94 -16.50 -8.62
C PRO A 6 11.58 -15.01 -8.65
N THR A 7 10.82 -14.61 -9.65
CA THR A 7 10.07 -13.36 -9.63
C THR A 7 9.37 -13.33 -8.29
N HIS A 8 9.83 -12.50 -7.34
CA HIS A 8 9.31 -12.38 -5.98
C HIS A 8 8.38 -11.15 -5.88
N PRO A 9 7.19 -11.15 -6.51
CA PRO A 9 6.21 -10.09 -6.30
C PRO A 9 5.83 -9.98 -4.82
N ASP A 10 5.84 -11.09 -4.08
CA ASP A 10 5.57 -11.14 -2.64
C ASP A 10 6.54 -10.32 -1.78
N TRP A 11 7.85 -10.39 -2.05
CA TRP A 11 8.82 -9.61 -1.28
C TRP A 11 8.68 -8.11 -1.54
N ALA A 12 8.48 -7.73 -2.80
CA ALA A 12 8.28 -6.32 -3.16
C ALA A 12 6.99 -5.77 -2.53
N LEU A 13 5.93 -6.59 -2.50
CA LEU A 13 4.65 -6.29 -1.87
C LEU A 13 4.80 -6.10 -0.35
N GLU A 14 5.38 -7.07 0.34
CA GLU A 14 5.62 -6.99 1.79
C GLU A 14 6.51 -5.81 2.16
N ASN A 15 7.59 -5.58 1.41
CA ASN A 15 8.48 -4.45 1.66
C ASN A 15 7.75 -3.12 1.47
N ALA A 16 6.96 -2.97 0.40
CA ALA A 16 6.18 -1.76 0.16
C ALA A 16 5.12 -1.53 1.25
N ARG A 17 4.44 -2.58 1.71
CA ARG A 17 3.50 -2.53 2.85
C ARG A 17 4.18 -2.05 4.12
N ARG A 18 5.27 -2.71 4.53
CA ARG A 18 6.03 -2.33 5.74
C ARG A 18 6.51 -0.88 5.69
N ARG A 19 6.94 -0.40 4.51
CA ARG A 19 7.35 1.00 4.32
C ARG A 19 6.17 1.96 4.46
N ALA A 20 5.02 1.65 3.88
CA ALA A 20 3.80 2.44 4.02
C ALA A 20 3.37 2.51 5.50
N GLU A 21 3.28 1.37 6.18
CA GLU A 21 2.86 1.26 7.57
C GLU A 21 3.81 2.00 8.52
N SER A 22 5.12 1.84 8.35
CA SER A 22 6.12 2.56 9.16
C SER A 22 5.93 4.08 9.07
N ILE A 23 5.65 4.61 7.87
CA ILE A 23 5.42 6.05 7.69
C ILE A 23 4.09 6.50 8.32
N MET A 24 3.04 5.67 8.22
CA MET A 24 1.74 5.96 8.84
C MET A 24 1.80 5.92 10.36
N ASP A 25 2.58 4.99 10.92
CA ASP A 25 2.81 4.81 12.35
C ASP A 25 3.57 5.99 12.96
N VAL A 26 4.63 6.46 12.29
CA VAL A 26 5.38 7.68 12.66
C VAL A 26 4.46 8.91 12.80
N GLY A 27 3.31 8.93 12.12
CA GLY A 27 2.27 9.93 12.34
C GLY A 27 2.61 11.34 11.87
N LYS A 28 3.72 11.52 11.14
CA LYS A 28 4.14 12.81 10.60
C LYS A 28 3.40 13.09 9.29
N ALA A 29 2.47 14.04 9.35
CA ALA A 29 1.64 14.48 8.23
C ALA A 29 2.41 14.93 6.97
N LYS A 30 3.68 15.30 7.11
CA LYS A 30 4.56 15.61 5.98
C LYS A 30 4.97 14.38 5.17
N TYR A 31 4.95 13.17 5.73
CA TYR A 31 5.38 11.95 5.05
C TYR A 31 4.23 11.11 4.50
N TYR A 32 2.98 11.47 4.76
CA TYR A 32 1.83 10.70 4.27
C TYR A 32 1.76 10.58 2.75
N HIS A 33 2.32 11.54 2.00
CA HIS A 33 2.43 11.42 0.55
C HIS A 33 3.31 10.22 0.14
N HIS A 34 4.47 10.05 0.76
CA HIS A 34 5.32 8.88 0.55
C HIS A 34 4.61 7.57 0.93
N ALA A 35 3.85 7.57 2.03
CA ALA A 35 3.09 6.38 2.44
C ALA A 35 2.09 5.96 1.35
N VAL A 36 1.42 6.95 0.74
CA VAL A 36 0.47 6.72 -0.35
C VAL A 36 1.18 6.27 -1.63
N ASP A 37 2.36 6.80 -1.95
CA ASP A 37 3.16 6.30 -3.09
C ASP A 37 3.55 4.83 -2.92
N TRP A 38 3.87 4.40 -1.70
CA TRP A 38 4.09 2.98 -1.41
C TRP A 38 2.80 2.17 -1.58
N LEU A 39 1.65 2.66 -1.11
CA LEU A 39 0.37 1.97 -1.31
C LEU A 39 -0.02 1.81 -2.78
N LYS A 40 0.31 2.77 -3.65
CA LYS A 40 0.08 2.63 -5.11
C LYS A 40 0.85 1.45 -5.69
N ARG A 41 2.10 1.24 -5.24
CA ARG A 41 2.91 0.09 -5.65
C ARG A 41 2.33 -1.22 -5.13
N VAL A 42 1.81 -1.21 -3.89
CA VAL A 42 1.11 -2.36 -3.30
C VAL A 42 -0.13 -2.71 -4.11
N LYS A 43 -0.96 -1.72 -4.49
CA LYS A 43 -2.13 -1.93 -5.36
C LYS A 43 -1.72 -2.54 -6.71
N ALA A 44 -0.74 -1.95 -7.38
CA ALA A 44 -0.24 -2.45 -8.67
C ALA A 44 0.30 -3.88 -8.58
N ALA A 45 0.98 -4.23 -7.48
CA ALA A 45 1.43 -5.59 -7.22
C ALA A 45 0.25 -6.55 -7.00
N TYR A 46 -0.79 -6.14 -6.25
CA TYR A 46 -2.02 -6.93 -6.09
C TYR A 46 -2.78 -7.15 -7.40
N GLU A 47 -2.83 -6.12 -8.25
CA GLU A 47 -3.41 -6.22 -9.60
C GLU A 47 -2.61 -7.18 -10.47
N ALA A 48 -1.28 -7.11 -10.44
CA ALA A 48 -0.40 -8.05 -11.16
C ALA A 48 -0.53 -9.50 -10.65
N LEU A 49 -0.82 -9.67 -9.35
CA LEU A 49 -1.10 -10.98 -8.73
C LEU A 49 -2.54 -11.46 -8.96
N ASN A 50 -3.37 -10.67 -9.66
CA ASN A 50 -4.79 -10.93 -9.89
C ASN A 50 -5.57 -11.19 -8.58
N GLN A 51 -5.18 -10.49 -7.51
CA GLN A 51 -5.74 -10.58 -6.17
C GLN A 51 -6.39 -9.25 -5.70
N PRO A 52 -7.37 -8.68 -6.45
CA PRO A 52 -8.01 -7.42 -6.09
C PRO A 52 -8.83 -7.51 -4.79
N THR A 53 -9.36 -8.69 -4.46
CA THR A 53 -10.10 -8.93 -3.21
C THR A 53 -9.22 -8.74 -1.98
N GLU A 54 -7.99 -9.26 -2.01
CA GLU A 54 -7.02 -9.11 -0.93
C GLU A 54 -6.59 -7.64 -0.74
N TRP A 55 -6.41 -6.92 -1.85
CA TRP A 55 -6.18 -5.48 -1.81
C TRP A 55 -7.33 -4.73 -1.14
N SER A 56 -8.58 -5.02 -1.51
CA SER A 56 -9.76 -4.35 -0.95
C SER A 56 -9.88 -4.59 0.57
N SER A 57 -9.70 -5.83 1.02
CA SER A 57 -9.68 -6.20 2.44
C SER A 57 -8.57 -5.45 3.20
N TYR A 58 -7.36 -5.43 2.64
CA TYR A 58 -6.22 -4.71 3.23
C TYR A 58 -6.47 -3.21 3.30
N TYR A 59 -6.96 -2.60 2.22
CA TYR A 59 -7.28 -1.18 2.16
C TYR A 59 -8.36 -0.80 3.19
N HIS A 60 -9.40 -1.63 3.33
CA HIS A 60 -10.44 -1.45 4.32
C HIS A 60 -9.89 -1.52 5.76
N GLN A 61 -9.04 -2.51 6.05
CA GLN A 61 -8.36 -2.61 7.35
C GLN A 61 -7.52 -1.36 7.64
N LEU A 62 -6.78 -0.87 6.64
CA LEU A 62 -5.98 0.35 6.78
C LEU A 62 -6.84 1.58 7.11
N ARG A 63 -8.01 1.71 6.45
CA ARG A 63 -8.97 2.78 6.71
C ARG A 63 -9.56 2.72 8.11
N ILE A 64 -9.78 1.52 8.66
CA ILE A 64 -10.24 1.36 10.05
C ILE A 64 -9.12 1.76 11.01
N THR A 65 -7.92 1.18 10.85
CA THR A 65 -6.78 1.39 11.74
C THR A 65 -6.32 2.85 11.76
N HIS A 66 -6.30 3.51 10.61
CA HIS A 66 -5.81 4.88 10.45
C HIS A 66 -6.92 5.91 10.18
N GLY A 67 -8.19 5.55 10.34
CA GLY A 67 -9.34 6.40 10.01
C GLY A 67 -9.37 7.75 10.73
N ARG A 68 -8.74 7.85 11.92
CA ARG A 68 -8.61 9.12 12.66
C ARG A 68 -7.66 10.12 11.99
N LYS A 69 -6.76 9.67 11.10
CA LYS A 69 -5.78 10.51 10.40
C LYS A 69 -6.41 11.12 9.14
N ARG A 70 -7.27 12.13 9.31
CA ARG A 70 -8.04 12.76 8.22
C ARG A 70 -7.22 13.14 6.99
N LYS A 71 -5.99 13.67 7.18
CA LYS A 71 -5.08 14.00 6.06
C LYS A 71 -4.65 12.77 5.28
N LEU A 72 -4.28 11.69 5.98
CA LEU A 72 -3.90 10.44 5.34
C LEU A 72 -5.09 9.84 4.58
N MET A 73 -6.27 9.83 5.20
CA MET A 73 -7.51 9.33 4.57
C MET A 73 -7.86 10.09 3.29
N GLY A 74 -7.72 11.43 3.30
CA GLY A 74 -7.93 12.25 2.11
C GLY A 74 -6.94 11.93 0.99
N LEU A 75 -5.66 11.75 1.33
CA LEU A 75 -4.63 11.38 0.35
C LEU A 75 -4.85 9.96 -0.20
N MET A 76 -5.21 9.00 0.66
CA MET A 76 -5.52 7.62 0.26
C MET A 76 -6.72 7.58 -0.67
N ALA A 77 -7.82 8.27 -0.31
CA ALA A 77 -9.00 8.36 -1.15
C ALA A 77 -8.69 9.02 -2.50
N ALA A 78 -7.93 10.12 -2.52
CA ALA A 78 -7.58 10.80 -3.76
C ALA A 78 -6.65 9.98 -4.67
N ALA A 79 -5.76 9.18 -4.09
CA ALA A 79 -4.71 8.47 -4.84
C ALA A 79 -5.06 7.04 -5.22
N LEU A 80 -6.02 6.42 -4.53
CA LEU A 80 -6.38 5.01 -4.67
C LEU A 80 -7.87 4.81 -5.01
N ALA A 81 -8.66 5.88 -5.16
CA ALA A 81 -9.99 5.78 -5.74
C ALA A 81 -9.88 5.13 -7.12
N ASP A 82 -10.52 3.96 -7.26
CA ASP A 82 -10.77 3.32 -8.54
C ASP A 82 -11.61 4.29 -9.40
N ASN A 83 -11.02 4.72 -10.52
CA ASN A 83 -11.72 5.44 -11.59
C ASN A 83 -12.08 4.44 -12.68
#